data_AF-A0ABD7XP09-F1
#
_entry.id   AF-A0ABD7XP09-F1
#
_cell.length_a   1.000
_cell.length_b   1.000
_cell.length_c   1.000
_cell.angle_alpha   90.00
_cell.angle_beta   90.00
_cell.angle_gamma   90.00
#
_symmetry.space_group_name_H-M   'P 1'
#
loop_
_entity.id
_entity.type
_entity.pdbx_description
1 polymer ?
#
loop_
_entity_poly.entity_id
_entity_poly.type
_entity_poly.pdbx_seq_one_letter_code
_entity_poly.pdbx_strand_id
1 'polypeptide(L)'
;MKKMGGVLTMKITYRLTQKRWEAIQNNNTQFDGDFFYGVTTTKIFCRPSCPSRVPNKNHVLIFKTAQEALTLGFRPCKRCQPTGQVVPNEEWVAQIKQFIDRHSAEPLSLDYLAQACHGSPFHLQRTFKEQTKQTPSAYLTSVRIRQAQELLLHSPLTIQQIAKKVGFQTAAYFATTFKKETGVTPSVYRSKNEPKK
;
A
#
# COMPACT_ATOMS: atom_id res chain seq x y z
N MET A 1 5.94 -13.62 -38.01
CA MET A 1 7.24 -13.13 -37.47
C MET A 1 7.15 -13.10 -35.96
N LYS A 2 8.18 -13.64 -35.29
CA LYS A 2 8.17 -14.10 -33.89
C LYS A 2 8.06 -12.96 -32.87
N LYS A 3 7.37 -13.27 -31.76
CA LYS A 3 7.33 -12.56 -30.48
C LYS A 3 8.75 -12.28 -29.96
N MET A 4 9.03 -11.04 -29.57
CA MET A 4 10.08 -10.67 -28.60
C MET A 4 9.31 -10.28 -27.31
N GLY A 5 9.28 -11.01 -26.19
CA GLY A 5 10.32 -11.82 -25.56
C GLY A 5 11.36 -10.86 -24.96
N GLY A 6 11.17 -10.22 -23.80
CA GLY A 6 10.84 -10.84 -22.51
C GLY A 6 12.10 -11.26 -21.74
N VAL A 7 13.15 -10.42 -21.67
CA VAL A 7 14.41 -10.74 -20.96
C VAL A 7 15.12 -9.46 -20.49
N LEU A 8 14.77 -8.85 -19.34
CA LEU A 8 15.66 -7.84 -18.71
C LEU A 8 15.52 -7.65 -17.19
N THR A 9 14.73 -8.46 -16.49
CA THR A 9 14.40 -8.23 -15.05
C THR A 9 15.20 -9.05 -14.04
N MET A 10 16.15 -9.91 -14.45
CA MET A 10 16.72 -10.94 -13.56
C MET A 10 18.17 -10.75 -13.06
N LYS A 11 18.81 -9.57 -13.17
CA LYS A 11 20.25 -9.44 -12.82
C LYS A 11 20.69 -8.23 -11.99
N ILE A 12 19.79 -7.48 -11.36
CA ILE A 12 20.17 -6.25 -10.61
C ILE A 12 19.72 -6.32 -9.15
N THR A 13 19.87 -7.48 -8.52
CA THR A 13 19.69 -7.63 -7.07
C THR A 13 20.91 -8.33 -6.48
N TYR A 14 21.47 -7.72 -5.44
CA TYR A 14 22.67 -8.23 -4.80
C TYR A 14 22.29 -9.14 -3.61
N ARG A 15 23.22 -10.02 -3.22
CA ARG A 15 22.98 -10.89 -2.06
C ARG A 15 22.89 -10.07 -0.77
N LEU A 16 21.89 -10.40 0.05
CA LEU A 16 21.80 -9.96 1.44
C LEU A 16 22.75 -10.81 2.29
N THR A 17 23.97 -10.32 2.48
CA THR A 17 24.96 -10.96 3.36
C THR A 17 24.61 -10.71 4.83
N GLN A 18 25.20 -11.50 5.74
CA GLN A 18 25.02 -11.29 7.18
C GLN A 18 25.45 -9.88 7.61
N LYS A 19 26.61 -9.40 7.13
CA LYS A 19 27.10 -8.03 7.40
C LYS A 19 26.12 -6.94 6.93
N ARG A 20 25.54 -7.08 5.73
CA ARG A 20 24.53 -6.14 5.23
C ARG A 20 23.24 -6.19 6.05
N TRP A 21 22.84 -7.39 6.48
CA TRP A 21 21.65 -7.57 7.30
C TRP A 21 21.82 -6.92 8.68
N GLU A 22 22.96 -7.15 9.34
CA GLU A 22 23.31 -6.51 10.61
C GLU A 22 23.35 -4.98 10.51
N ALA A 23 23.87 -4.45 9.39
CA ALA A 23 23.87 -3.00 9.14
C ALA A 23 22.44 -2.42 9.12
N ILE A 24 21.48 -3.12 8.51
CA ILE A 24 20.06 -2.71 8.50
C ILE A 24 19.45 -2.81 9.90
N GLN A 25 19.72 -3.91 10.62
CA GLN A 25 19.16 -4.12 11.97
C GLN A 25 19.64 -3.07 12.97
N ASN A 26 20.91 -2.68 12.85
CA ASN A 26 21.57 -1.78 13.79
C ASN A 26 21.54 -0.32 13.35
N ASN A 27 20.80 0.02 12.28
CA ASN A 27 20.68 1.40 11.80
C ASN A 27 22.06 2.04 11.53
N ASN A 28 22.97 1.28 10.89
CA ASN A 28 24.38 1.64 10.81
C ASN A 28 24.66 2.63 9.66
N THR A 29 25.06 3.85 10.00
CA THR A 29 25.38 4.94 9.06
C THR A 29 26.65 4.70 8.25
N GLN A 30 27.57 3.86 8.71
CA GLN A 30 28.82 3.58 7.98
C GLN A 30 28.60 2.91 6.63
N PHE A 31 27.44 2.26 6.44
CA PHE A 31 27.08 1.61 5.19
C PHE A 31 26.16 2.47 4.31
N ASP A 32 25.82 3.69 4.73
CA ASP A 32 25.04 4.59 3.90
C ASP A 32 25.84 4.96 2.64
N GLY A 33 25.24 4.74 1.47
CA GLY A 33 25.90 4.94 0.18
C GLY A 33 26.61 3.70 -0.36
N ASP A 34 27.00 2.74 0.49
CA ASP A 34 27.57 1.46 0.05
C ASP A 34 26.52 0.57 -0.61
N PHE A 35 25.31 0.58 -0.06
CA PHE A 35 24.17 -0.12 -0.61
C PHE A 35 22.85 0.49 -0.15
N PHE A 36 21.78 0.11 -0.84
CA PHE A 36 20.41 0.40 -0.47
C PHE A 36 19.66 -0.91 -0.32
N TYR A 37 18.59 -0.92 0.47
CA TYR A 37 17.71 -2.08 0.57
C TYR A 37 16.28 -1.70 0.26
N GLY A 38 15.52 -2.59 -0.35
CA GLY A 38 14.09 -2.41 -0.59
C GLY A 38 13.25 -3.56 -0.06
N VAL A 39 12.01 -3.24 0.30
CA VAL A 39 11.04 -4.20 0.83
C VAL A 39 10.03 -4.54 -0.27
N THR A 40 9.98 -5.81 -0.69
CA THR A 40 9.21 -6.23 -1.87
C THR A 40 7.70 -6.02 -1.71
N THR A 41 7.19 -6.10 -0.49
CA THR A 41 5.75 -5.95 -0.18
C THR A 41 5.29 -4.50 -0.26
N THR A 42 6.05 -3.54 0.27
CA THR A 42 5.69 -2.11 0.26
C THR A 42 6.25 -1.36 -0.94
N LYS A 43 7.21 -1.99 -1.65
CA LYS A 43 8.00 -1.39 -2.73
C LYS A 43 8.71 -0.10 -2.31
N ILE A 44 9.09 0.03 -1.04
CA ILE A 44 9.92 1.14 -0.55
C ILE A 44 11.38 0.70 -0.49
N PHE A 45 12.30 1.57 -0.88
CA PHE A 45 13.72 1.40 -0.62
C PHE A 45 14.29 2.46 0.33
N CYS A 46 15.35 2.09 1.03
CA CYS A 46 15.95 2.77 2.17
C CYS A 46 17.48 2.69 2.13
N ARG A 47 18.13 3.57 2.89
CA ARG A 47 19.53 3.43 3.30
C ARG A 47 19.63 2.52 4.54
N PRO A 48 20.78 1.88 4.83
CA PRO A 48 20.98 1.06 6.02
C PRO A 48 20.65 1.78 7.33
N SER A 49 20.94 3.08 7.43
CA SER A 49 20.57 3.91 8.59
C SER A 49 19.12 4.43 8.60
N CYS A 50 18.19 3.68 8.02
CA CYS A 50 16.79 4.10 8.05
C CYS A 50 16.19 3.89 9.45
N PRO A 51 15.58 4.92 10.07
CA PRO A 51 14.94 4.79 11.39
C PRO A 51 13.57 4.08 11.32
N SER A 52 13.21 3.51 10.17
CA SER A 52 12.01 2.70 10.01
C SER A 52 12.19 1.35 10.67
N ARG A 53 11.08 0.76 11.14
CA ARG A 53 11.12 -0.57 11.74
C ARG A 53 11.78 -1.55 10.77
N VAL A 54 12.67 -2.39 11.30
CA VAL A 54 13.38 -3.40 10.52
C VAL A 54 12.35 -4.29 9.80
N PRO A 55 12.43 -4.42 8.46
CA PRO A 55 11.49 -5.22 7.69
C PRO A 55 11.71 -6.73 7.92
N ASN A 56 10.77 -7.55 7.44
CA ASN A 56 11.01 -8.99 7.39
C ASN A 56 12.11 -9.30 6.37
N LYS A 57 13.17 -10.00 6.81
CA LYS A 57 14.33 -10.40 6.01
C LYS A 57 13.96 -11.05 4.67
N ASN A 58 12.89 -11.84 4.64
CA ASN A 58 12.44 -12.56 3.43
C ASN A 58 11.94 -11.66 2.30
N HIS A 59 11.61 -10.40 2.62
CA HIS A 59 11.14 -9.41 1.65
C HIS A 59 12.22 -8.38 1.30
N VAL A 60 13.46 -8.57 1.72
CA VAL A 60 14.53 -7.60 1.52
C VAL A 60 15.32 -7.91 0.25
N LEU A 61 15.42 -6.91 -0.62
CA LEU A 61 16.33 -6.90 -1.77
C LEU A 61 17.42 -5.85 -1.55
N ILE A 62 18.63 -6.12 -2.04
CA ILE A 62 19.75 -5.17 -2.00
C ILE A 62 19.96 -4.58 -3.39
N PHE A 63 20.20 -3.27 -3.41
CA PHE A 63 20.60 -2.46 -4.57
C PHE A 63 21.93 -1.79 -4.28
N LYS A 64 22.74 -1.56 -5.32
CA LYS A 64 23.98 -0.80 -5.22
C LYS A 64 23.73 0.70 -5.35
N THR A 65 22.74 1.10 -6.15
CA THR A 65 22.39 2.52 -6.31
C THR A 65 20.89 2.76 -6.11
N ALA A 66 20.53 3.98 -5.73
CA ALA A 66 19.13 4.40 -5.66
C ALA A 66 18.43 4.26 -7.03
N GLN A 67 19.15 4.52 -8.13
CA GLN A 67 18.61 4.45 -9.49
C GLN A 67 18.20 3.02 -9.89
N GLU A 68 18.93 2.01 -9.43
CA GLU A 68 18.56 0.60 -9.64
C GLU A 68 17.21 0.29 -8.97
N ALA A 69 17.02 0.75 -7.73
CA ALA A 69 15.78 0.57 -6.99
C ALA A 69 14.60 1.25 -7.70
N LEU A 70 14.79 2.51 -8.14
CA LEU A 70 13.79 3.29 -8.88
C LEU A 70 13.37 2.58 -10.18
N THR A 71 14.35 2.08 -10.95
CA THR A 71 14.09 1.37 -12.21
C THR A 71 13.30 0.08 -12.01
N LEU A 72 13.45 -0.56 -10.85
CA LEU A 72 12.68 -1.74 -10.46
C LEU A 72 11.32 -1.42 -9.80
N GLY A 73 10.90 -0.16 -9.88
CA GLY A 73 9.62 0.32 -9.37
C GLY A 73 9.56 0.44 -7.86
N PHE A 74 10.72 0.51 -7.18
CA PHE A 74 10.76 0.89 -5.77
C PHE A 74 10.71 2.40 -5.63
N ARG A 75 9.98 2.89 -4.63
CA ARG A 75 9.87 4.30 -4.28
C ARG A 75 10.81 4.66 -3.11
N PRO A 76 11.35 5.89 -3.08
CA PRO A 76 12.23 6.31 -2.00
C PRO A 76 11.46 6.43 -0.68
N CYS A 77 12.11 6.01 0.41
CA CYS A 77 11.57 6.15 1.76
C CYS A 77 11.48 7.62 2.18
N LYS A 78 10.30 8.06 2.63
CA LYS A 78 10.08 9.43 3.13
C LYS A 78 10.91 9.77 4.37
N ARG A 79 11.23 8.79 5.22
CA ARG A 79 11.98 9.02 6.47
C ARG A 79 13.47 9.20 6.26
N CYS A 80 14.09 8.30 5.49
CA CYS A 80 15.54 8.31 5.31
C CYS A 80 15.99 8.98 4.00
N GLN A 81 15.05 9.36 3.13
CA GLN A 81 15.31 10.13 1.89
C GLN A 81 16.55 9.61 1.15
N PRO A 82 16.56 8.33 0.73
CA PRO A 82 17.77 7.67 0.25
C PRO A 82 18.32 8.26 -1.06
N THR A 83 17.54 9.10 -1.74
CA THR A 83 17.94 9.86 -2.92
C THR A 83 18.53 11.23 -2.57
N GLY A 84 18.58 11.61 -1.29
CA GLY A 84 18.92 12.97 -0.85
C GLY A 84 17.84 14.01 -1.11
N GLN A 85 16.70 13.61 -1.70
CA GLN A 85 15.58 14.49 -2.03
C GLN A 85 14.40 14.24 -1.08
N VAL A 86 13.75 15.32 -0.66
CA VAL A 86 12.53 15.25 0.14
C VAL A 86 11.41 14.68 -0.73
N VAL A 87 10.74 13.64 -0.25
CA VAL A 87 9.53 13.10 -0.90
C VAL A 87 8.37 14.06 -0.63
N PRO A 88 7.80 14.73 -1.67
CA PRO A 88 6.70 15.66 -1.51
C PRO A 88 5.49 15.02 -0.81
N ASN A 89 4.70 15.84 -0.12
CA ASN A 89 3.50 15.35 0.58
C ASN A 89 2.45 14.80 -0.38
N GLU A 90 2.27 15.44 -1.53
CA GLU A 90 1.36 14.96 -2.57
C GLU A 90 1.76 13.57 -3.08
N GLU A 91 3.03 13.37 -3.41
CA GLU A 91 3.54 12.07 -3.87
C GLU A 91 3.37 11.00 -2.78
N TRP A 92 3.69 11.31 -1.54
CA TRP A 92 3.51 10.38 -0.43
C TRP A 92 2.04 10.00 -0.22
N VAL A 93 1.12 10.96 -0.32
CA VAL A 93 -0.33 10.70 -0.24
C VAL A 93 -0.81 9.86 -1.41
N ALA A 94 -0.32 10.08 -2.62
CA ALA A 94 -0.61 9.22 -3.76
C ALA A 94 -0.17 7.76 -3.51
N GLN A 95 1.01 7.58 -2.91
CA GLN A 95 1.52 6.25 -2.53
C GLN A 95 0.65 5.58 -1.45
N ILE A 96 0.17 6.34 -0.46
CA ILE A 96 -0.75 5.84 0.57
C ILE A 96 -2.08 5.39 -0.07
N LYS A 97 -2.63 6.19 -1.00
CA LYS A 97 -3.87 5.83 -1.73
C LYS A 97 -3.69 4.53 -2.51
N GLN A 98 -2.61 4.40 -3.28
CA GLN A 98 -2.31 3.16 -4.01
C GLN A 98 -2.17 1.94 -3.10
N PHE A 99 -1.57 2.12 -1.93
CA PHE A 99 -1.47 1.04 -0.94
C PHE A 99 -2.85 0.64 -0.42
N ILE A 100 -3.70 1.62 -0.06
CA ILE A 100 -5.08 1.38 0.37
C ILE A 100 -5.89 0.68 -0.73
N ASP A 101 -5.78 1.13 -1.98
CA ASP A 101 -6.53 0.57 -3.11
C ASP A 101 -6.19 -0.91 -3.35
N ARG A 102 -4.92 -1.29 -3.15
CA ARG A 102 -4.44 -2.66 -3.32
C ARG A 102 -4.77 -3.58 -2.15
N HIS A 103 -4.76 -3.05 -0.93
CA HIS A 103 -4.90 -3.81 0.30
C HIS A 103 -6.24 -3.56 1.02
N SER A 104 -7.24 -3.01 0.31
CA SER A 104 -8.50 -2.54 0.91
C SER A 104 -9.26 -3.64 1.68
N ALA A 105 -9.15 -4.89 1.25
CA ALA A 105 -9.80 -6.04 1.91
C ALA A 105 -9.13 -6.45 3.24
N GLU A 106 -7.90 -5.99 3.50
CA GLU A 106 -7.14 -6.32 4.70
C GLU A 106 -7.53 -5.44 5.90
N PRO A 107 -7.25 -5.86 7.15
CA PRO A 107 -7.45 -5.04 8.33
C PRO A 107 -6.41 -3.92 8.42
N LEU A 108 -6.61 -2.85 7.65
CA LEU A 108 -5.73 -1.69 7.59
C LEU A 108 -6.01 -0.69 8.73
N SER A 109 -5.24 -0.78 9.81
CA SER A 109 -5.21 0.26 10.85
C SER A 109 -4.36 1.47 10.41
N LEU A 110 -4.55 2.61 11.09
CA LEU A 110 -3.72 3.80 10.84
C LEU A 110 -2.23 3.52 11.13
N ASP A 111 -1.93 2.81 12.23
CA ASP A 111 -0.58 2.39 12.58
C ASP A 111 0.04 1.50 11.51
N TYR A 112 -0.73 0.54 10.99
CA TYR A 112 -0.27 -0.32 9.93
C TYR A 112 0.01 0.46 8.64
N LEU A 113 -0.87 1.39 8.25
CA LEU A 113 -0.65 2.26 7.10
C LEU A 113 0.60 3.13 7.27
N ALA A 114 0.80 3.70 8.46
CA ALA A 114 1.97 4.51 8.78
C ALA A 114 3.26 3.68 8.70
N GLN A 115 3.23 2.46 9.24
CA GLN A 115 4.34 1.53 9.13
C GLN A 115 4.60 1.14 7.67
N ALA A 116 3.58 0.78 6.90
CA ALA A 116 3.72 0.34 5.51
C ALA A 116 4.17 1.47 4.56
N CYS A 117 3.89 2.72 4.91
CA CYS A 117 4.23 3.90 4.11
C CYS A 117 5.40 4.70 4.70
N HIS A 118 6.11 4.16 5.70
CA HIS A 118 7.24 4.79 6.39
C HIS A 118 6.91 6.23 6.84
N GLY A 119 5.92 6.38 7.72
CA GLY A 119 5.61 7.65 8.41
C GLY A 119 5.12 7.41 9.83
N SER A 120 4.79 8.50 10.55
CA SER A 120 4.09 8.40 11.83
C SER A 120 2.56 8.43 11.62
N PRO A 121 1.77 7.77 12.48
CA PRO A 121 0.30 7.79 12.39
C PRO A 121 -0.28 9.20 12.34
N PHE A 122 0.20 10.08 13.23
CA PHE A 122 -0.25 11.47 13.32
C PHE A 122 0.07 12.28 12.07
N HIS A 123 1.32 12.20 11.58
CA HIS A 123 1.71 12.92 10.37
C HIS A 123 0.96 12.40 9.14
N LEU A 124 0.82 11.07 9.01
CA LEU A 124 0.06 10.45 7.93
C LEU A 124 -1.38 10.94 7.93
N GLN A 125 -2.08 10.88 9.07
CA GLN A 125 -3.46 11.33 9.18
C GLN A 125 -3.61 12.81 8.81
N ARG A 126 -2.74 13.67 9.35
CA ARG A 126 -2.77 15.11 9.10
C ARG A 126 -2.52 15.42 7.62
N THR A 127 -1.41 14.93 7.07
CA THR A 127 -1.03 15.21 5.68
C THR A 127 -2.02 14.62 4.70
N PHE A 128 -2.52 13.41 4.93
CA PHE A 128 -3.54 12.81 4.07
C PHE A 128 -4.82 13.67 4.05
N LYS A 129 -5.28 14.17 5.20
CA LYS A 129 -6.46 15.05 5.28
C LYS A 129 -6.23 16.40 4.63
N GLU A 130 -5.06 17.01 4.80
CA GLU A 130 -4.71 18.30 4.18
C GLU A 130 -4.76 18.20 2.64
N GLN A 131 -4.21 17.11 2.09
CA GLN A 131 -4.10 16.87 0.65
C GLN A 131 -5.40 16.35 0.01
N THR A 132 -6.17 15.49 0.69
CA THR A 132 -7.34 14.81 0.11
C THR A 132 -8.69 15.30 0.61
N LYS A 133 -8.70 16.16 1.64
CA LYS A 133 -9.89 16.62 2.40
C LYS A 133 -10.66 15.52 3.14
N GLN A 134 -10.15 14.29 3.17
CA GLN A 134 -10.73 13.16 3.89
C GLN A 134 -9.67 12.44 4.73
N THR A 135 -10.09 11.66 5.73
CA THR A 135 -9.15 10.84 6.50
C THR A 135 -8.77 9.56 5.76
N PRO A 136 -7.63 8.90 6.08
CA PRO A 136 -7.28 7.62 5.48
C PRO A 136 -8.36 6.54 5.67
N SER A 137 -9.03 6.52 6.84
CA SER A 137 -10.11 5.58 7.13
C SER A 137 -11.37 5.85 6.30
N ALA A 138 -11.72 7.12 6.09
CA ALA A 138 -12.82 7.50 5.20
C ALA A 138 -12.52 7.12 3.74
N TYR A 139 -11.29 7.36 3.29
CA TYR A 139 -10.85 6.94 1.95
C TYR A 139 -10.94 5.41 1.79
N LEU A 140 -10.40 4.64 2.74
CA LEU A 140 -10.53 3.17 2.75
C LEU A 140 -12.00 2.73 2.67
N THR A 141 -12.87 3.36 3.44
CA THR A 141 -14.31 3.06 3.42
C THR A 141 -14.90 3.29 2.03
N SER A 142 -14.62 4.42 1.40
CA SER A 142 -15.12 4.71 0.03
C SER A 142 -14.60 3.70 -1.01
N VAL A 143 -13.34 3.26 -0.89
CA VAL A 143 -12.78 2.21 -1.75
C VAL A 143 -13.56 0.90 -1.59
N ARG A 144 -13.81 0.48 -0.34
CA ARG A 144 -14.55 -0.75 -0.05
C ARG A 144 -15.99 -0.69 -0.54
N ILE A 145 -16.67 0.45 -0.37
CA ILE A 145 -18.04 0.63 -0.85
C ILE A 145 -18.11 0.57 -2.38
N ARG A 146 -17.19 1.24 -3.09
CA ARG A 146 -17.11 1.17 -4.55
C ARG A 146 -16.88 -0.27 -5.05
N GLN A 147 -15.94 -1.00 -4.44
CA GLN A 147 -15.73 -2.42 -4.75
C GLN A 147 -16.98 -3.27 -4.45
N ALA A 148 -17.73 -2.94 -3.39
CA ALA A 148 -18.96 -3.64 -3.05
C ALA A 148 -20.07 -3.35 -4.08
N GLN A 149 -20.19 -2.12 -4.57
CA GLN A 149 -21.14 -1.77 -5.65
C GLN A 149 -20.88 -2.63 -6.89
N GLU A 150 -19.63 -2.73 -7.36
CA GLU A 150 -19.24 -3.59 -8.48
C GLU A 150 -19.66 -5.06 -8.26
N LEU A 151 -19.38 -5.61 -7.06
CA LEU A 151 -19.75 -6.98 -6.73
C LEU A 151 -21.27 -7.18 -6.61
N LEU A 152 -22.01 -6.17 -6.17
CA LEU A 152 -23.48 -6.23 -6.08
C LEU A 152 -24.12 -6.28 -7.47
N LEU A 153 -23.52 -5.62 -8.45
CA LEU A 153 -23.99 -5.55 -9.84
C LEU A 153 -23.58 -6.76 -10.67
N HIS A 154 -22.35 -7.26 -10.47
CA HIS A 154 -21.71 -8.19 -11.40
C HIS A 154 -21.42 -9.57 -10.81
N SER A 155 -21.88 -9.86 -9.58
CA SER A 155 -21.66 -11.17 -8.97
C SER A 155 -22.91 -11.72 -8.25
N PRO A 156 -23.07 -13.06 -8.21
CA PRO A 156 -24.15 -13.71 -7.48
C PRO A 156 -23.88 -13.83 -5.97
N LEU A 157 -22.79 -13.23 -5.46
CA LEU A 157 -22.40 -13.36 -4.06
C LEU A 157 -23.47 -12.83 -3.11
N THR A 158 -23.64 -13.46 -1.95
CA THR A 158 -24.55 -12.93 -0.92
C THR A 158 -24.00 -11.63 -0.32
N ILE A 159 -24.86 -10.82 0.29
CA ILE A 159 -24.47 -9.57 0.97
C ILE A 159 -23.37 -9.85 2.02
N GLN A 160 -23.47 -10.97 2.75
CA GLN A 160 -22.47 -11.40 3.72
C GLN A 160 -21.13 -11.75 3.07
N GLN A 161 -21.14 -12.46 1.94
CA GLN A 161 -19.92 -12.78 1.19
C GLN A 161 -19.24 -11.53 0.65
N ILE A 162 -20.02 -10.57 0.12
CA ILE A 162 -19.49 -9.29 -0.37
C ILE A 162 -18.87 -8.49 0.78
N ALA A 163 -19.56 -8.36 1.91
CA ALA A 163 -19.04 -7.67 3.09
C ALA A 163 -17.68 -8.22 3.52
N LYS A 164 -17.55 -9.54 3.62
CA LYS A 164 -16.27 -10.20 3.94
C LYS A 164 -15.21 -9.95 2.86
N LYS A 165 -15.58 -10.06 1.58
CA LYS A 165 -14.67 -9.93 0.45
C LYS A 165 -14.08 -8.52 0.32
N VAL A 166 -14.84 -7.48 0.65
CA VAL A 166 -14.38 -6.09 0.64
C VAL A 166 -13.82 -5.62 1.98
N GLY A 167 -13.61 -6.53 2.95
CA GLY A 167 -12.88 -6.23 4.19
C GLY A 167 -13.71 -5.65 5.34
N PHE A 168 -15.04 -5.78 5.33
CA PHE A 168 -15.87 -5.48 6.50
C PHE A 168 -15.90 -6.67 7.48
N GLN A 169 -15.82 -6.36 8.77
CA GLN A 169 -15.83 -7.39 9.83
C GLN A 169 -17.18 -8.11 9.93
N THR A 170 -18.29 -7.39 9.72
CA THR A 170 -19.65 -7.94 9.82
C THR A 170 -20.53 -7.43 8.69
N ALA A 171 -21.52 -8.25 8.30
CA ALA A 171 -22.52 -7.86 7.30
C ALA A 171 -23.41 -6.71 7.80
N ALA A 172 -23.67 -6.63 9.11
CA ALA A 172 -24.45 -5.56 9.71
C ALA A 172 -23.73 -4.21 9.59
N TYR A 173 -22.44 -4.15 9.96
CA TYR A 173 -21.64 -2.92 9.83
C TYR A 173 -21.43 -2.51 8.37
N PHE A 174 -21.27 -3.49 7.47
CA PHE A 174 -21.27 -3.24 6.03
C PHE A 174 -22.58 -2.60 5.58
N ALA A 175 -23.75 -3.16 5.92
CA ALA A 175 -25.03 -2.66 5.46
C ALA A 175 -25.33 -1.23 5.95
N THR A 176 -24.98 -0.92 7.20
CA THR A 176 -25.15 0.45 7.75
C THR A 176 -24.22 1.44 7.06
N THR A 177 -22.96 1.07 6.86
CA THR A 177 -21.97 1.92 6.17
C THR A 177 -22.35 2.13 4.71
N PHE A 178 -22.74 1.07 3.99
CA PHE A 178 -23.16 1.15 2.60
C PHE A 178 -24.38 2.06 2.43
N LYS A 179 -25.38 1.96 3.32
CA LYS A 179 -26.54 2.86 3.30
C LYS A 179 -26.15 4.31 3.56
N LYS A 180 -25.22 4.56 4.48
CA LYS A 180 -24.73 5.91 4.77
C LYS A 180 -24.04 6.53 3.55
N GLU A 181 -23.21 5.75 2.84
CA GLU A 181 -22.42 6.25 1.69
C GLU A 181 -23.23 6.32 0.38
N THR A 182 -24.25 5.48 0.20
CA THR A 182 -25.01 5.36 -1.07
C THR A 182 -26.48 5.78 -0.99
N GLY A 183 -27.01 6.02 0.21
CA GLY A 183 -28.41 6.35 0.46
C GLY A 183 -29.37 5.15 0.52
N VAL A 184 -28.95 3.94 0.10
CA VAL A 184 -29.81 2.74 0.07
C VAL A 184 -29.11 1.51 0.64
N THR A 185 -29.85 0.49 1.07
CA THR A 185 -29.24 -0.76 1.56
C THR A 185 -28.61 -1.56 0.40
N PRO A 186 -27.63 -2.43 0.66
CA PRO A 186 -27.02 -3.29 -0.37
C PRO A 186 -28.04 -4.10 -1.17
N SER A 187 -29.06 -4.67 -0.50
CA SER A 187 -30.11 -5.45 -1.17
C SER A 187 -30.97 -4.60 -2.10
N VAL A 188 -31.33 -3.37 -1.70
CA VAL A 188 -32.07 -2.42 -2.53
C VAL A 188 -31.20 -1.94 -3.70
N TYR A 189 -29.91 -1.70 -3.45
CA TYR A 189 -28.96 -1.33 -4.50
C TYR A 189 -28.88 -2.41 -5.58
N ARG A 190 -28.79 -3.69 -5.19
CA ARG A 190 -28.82 -4.80 -6.14
C ARG A 190 -30.12 -4.85 -6.93
N SER A 191 -31.28 -4.91 -6.26
CA SER A 191 -32.56 -5.10 -6.94
C SER A 191 -32.91 -3.97 -7.91
N LYS A 192 -32.51 -2.73 -7.61
CA LYS A 192 -32.72 -1.58 -8.51
C LYS A 192 -31.91 -1.66 -9.80
N ASN A 193 -30.79 -2.39 -9.80
CA ASN A 193 -29.88 -2.47 -10.94
C ASN A 193 -29.85 -3.87 -11.58
N GLU A 194 -30.66 -4.81 -11.09
CA GLU A 194 -30.92 -6.04 -11.81
C GLU A 194 -31.73 -5.72 -13.09
N PRO A 195 -31.33 -6.24 -14.26
CA PRO A 195 -32.15 -6.10 -15.45
C PRO A 195 -33.52 -6.74 -15.17
N LYS A 196 -34.60 -5.96 -15.34
CA LYS A 196 -35.95 -6.51 -15.30
C LYS A 196 -36.03 -7.57 -16.41
N LYS A 197 -36.27 -8.82 -16.00
CA LYS A 197 -36.58 -9.91 -16.93
C LYS A 197 -37.88 -9.62 -17.68
#